data_AF-A0A0G0Z7K7-F1
#
_entry.id   AF-A0A0G0Z7K7-F1
#
_cell.length_a   1.000
_cell.length_b   1.000
_cell.length_c   1.000
_cell.angle_alpha   90.00
_cell.angle_beta   90.00
_cell.angle_gamma   90.00
#
_symmetry.space_group_name_H-M   'P 1'
#
loop_
_entity.id
_entity.type
_entity.pdbx_description
1 polymer ?
#
loop_
_entity_poly.entity_id
_entity_poly.type
_entity_poly.pdbx_seq_one_letter_code
_entity_poly.pdbx_strand_id
1 'polypeptide(L)'
;MSELTREEKLKIFEKLPKKLQDLMGSEDTGAFLLYLRGKYNLPDEKVHLLSKMVGDVILGLLPLPNLVSEISTKIAVDQNIASQIAQEINSELFAPVANLLKGALAQITTQYRKPLVVSRVEPTLGPEVVDLRKAPPLTQVPVAAAPIPPMVSKVEPPKPVPPPLIEAEPHKTEATADKYREEINVLDLRQDKGEF
;
A
#
# COMPACT_ATOMS: atom_id res chain seq x y z
N MET A 1 -9.42 18.79 2.55
CA MET A 1 -8.68 18.14 3.65
C MET A 1 -7.62 19.13 4.09
N SER A 2 -7.65 19.64 5.32
CA SER A 2 -6.60 20.54 5.82
C SER A 2 -5.30 19.75 5.95
N GLU A 3 -4.32 20.01 5.08
CA GLU A 3 -2.97 19.48 5.27
C GLU A 3 -2.45 19.96 6.63
N LEU A 4 -1.94 19.05 7.46
CA LEU A 4 -1.26 19.46 8.69
C LEU A 4 -0.07 20.36 8.33
N THR A 5 0.08 21.45 9.06
CA THR A 5 1.23 22.34 8.91
C THR A 5 2.51 21.58 9.25
N ARG A 6 3.62 22.04 8.67
CA ARG A 6 4.95 21.43 8.87
C ARG A 6 5.29 21.30 10.37
N GLU A 7 4.92 22.29 11.16
CA GLU A 7 5.14 22.33 12.61
C GLU A 7 4.38 21.22 13.35
N GLU A 8 3.13 20.95 12.96
CA GLU A 8 2.34 19.88 13.56
C GLU A 8 2.86 18.49 13.18
N LYS A 9 3.33 18.31 11.94
CA LYS A 9 4.02 17.08 11.53
C LYS A 9 5.31 16.85 12.34
N LEU A 10 6.05 17.92 12.62
CA LEU A 10 7.26 17.85 13.44
C LEU A 10 6.96 17.43 14.88
N LYS A 11 5.92 17.99 15.50
CA LYS A 11 5.49 17.58 16.86
C LYS A 11 5.06 16.11 16.93
N ILE A 12 4.42 15.60 15.88
CA ILE A 12 4.07 14.17 15.80
C ILE A 12 5.35 13.34 15.66
N PHE A 13 6.27 13.77 14.79
CA PHE A 13 7.56 13.11 14.58
C PHE A 13 8.37 12.99 15.88
N GLU A 14 8.49 14.06 16.65
CA GLU A 14 9.22 14.05 17.93
C GLU A 14 8.62 13.08 18.96
N LYS A 15 7.32 12.81 18.89
CA LYS A 15 6.62 11.86 19.76
C LYS A 15 6.72 10.41 19.27
N LEU A 16 7.19 10.17 18.05
CA LEU A 16 7.36 8.83 17.54
C LEU A 16 8.50 8.11 18.28
N PRO A 17 8.38 6.79 18.51
CA PRO A 17 9.49 5.95 18.93
C PRO A 17 10.72 6.16 18.04
N LYS A 18 11.92 6.19 18.65
CA LYS A 18 13.19 6.40 17.95
C LYS A 18 13.39 5.47 16.75
N LYS A 19 12.91 4.22 16.85
CA LYS A 19 12.97 3.23 15.76
C LYS A 19 12.11 3.61 14.54
N LEU A 20 10.99 4.31 14.73
CA LEU A 20 10.16 4.82 13.63
C LEU A 20 10.75 6.10 13.02
N GLN A 21 11.36 6.96 13.84
CA GLN A 21 12.11 8.12 13.36
C GLN A 21 13.31 7.69 12.51
N ASP A 22 14.04 6.68 12.98
CA ASP A 22 15.17 6.07 12.27
C ASP A 22 14.71 5.48 10.94
N LEU A 23 13.58 4.77 10.90
CA LEU A 23 13.04 4.22 9.66
C LEU A 23 12.69 5.30 8.62
N MET A 24 12.27 6.49 9.02
CA MET A 24 12.05 7.61 8.09
C MET A 24 13.35 8.18 7.50
N GLY A 25 14.43 8.21 8.30
CA GLY A 25 15.72 8.78 7.90
C GLY A 25 16.76 7.74 7.47
N SER A 26 16.41 6.45 7.51
CA SER A 26 17.35 5.36 7.27
C SER A 26 17.72 5.27 5.79
N GLU A 27 19.00 5.01 5.56
CA GLU A 27 19.55 4.74 4.25
C GLU A 27 18.93 3.50 3.62
N ASP A 28 18.55 2.49 4.43
CA ASP A 28 17.84 1.29 3.98
C ASP A 28 16.48 1.65 3.35
N THR A 29 15.73 2.57 3.96
CA THR A 29 14.45 3.04 3.43
C THR A 29 14.65 3.75 2.10
N GLY A 30 15.67 4.61 2.01
CA GLY A 30 16.02 5.29 0.76
C GLY A 30 16.39 4.30 -0.35
N ALA A 31 17.28 3.35 -0.05
CA ALA A 31 17.71 2.31 -0.98
C ALA A 31 16.53 1.44 -1.46
N PHE A 32 15.63 1.07 -0.56
CA PHE A 32 14.44 0.31 -0.90
C PHE A 32 13.49 1.07 -1.84
N LEU A 33 13.28 2.37 -1.63
CA LEU A 33 12.47 3.20 -2.53
C LEU A 33 13.12 3.35 -3.91
N LEU A 34 14.45 3.43 -3.98
CA LEU A 34 15.19 3.42 -5.25
C LEU A 34 15.15 2.06 -5.94
N TYR A 35 15.13 0.96 -5.18
CA TYR A 35 14.89 -0.37 -5.74
C TYR A 35 13.49 -0.47 -6.39
N LEU A 36 12.45 0.02 -5.71
CA LEU A 36 11.09 0.07 -6.26
C LEU A 36 11.02 0.94 -7.53
N ARG A 37 11.79 2.05 -7.58
CA ARG A 37 11.93 2.87 -8.78
C ARG A 37 12.35 2.04 -9.98
N GLY A 38 13.44 1.28 -9.85
CA GLY A 38 13.96 0.44 -10.93
C GLY A 38 13.01 -0.70 -11.29
N LYS A 39 12.49 -1.41 -10.29
CA LYS A 39 11.62 -2.57 -10.45
C LYS A 39 10.32 -2.25 -11.19
N TYR A 40 9.71 -1.10 -10.89
CA TYR A 40 8.42 -0.69 -11.46
C TYR A 40 8.55 0.44 -12.49
N ASN A 41 9.78 0.77 -12.91
CA ASN A 41 10.10 1.84 -13.86
C ASN A 41 9.41 3.19 -13.50
N LEU A 42 9.47 3.56 -12.23
CA LEU A 42 8.84 4.79 -11.74
C LEU A 42 9.78 5.99 -12.01
N PRO A 43 9.28 7.13 -12.50
CA PRO A 43 10.05 8.37 -12.55
C PRO A 43 10.37 8.89 -11.14
N ASP A 44 11.46 9.65 -11.00
CA ASP A 44 11.96 10.17 -9.72
C ASP A 44 10.93 11.01 -8.95
N GLU A 45 10.11 11.79 -9.66
CA GLU A 45 9.01 12.56 -9.06
C GLU A 45 8.01 11.66 -8.31
N LYS A 46 7.73 10.48 -8.86
CA LYS A 46 6.82 9.51 -8.24
C LYS A 46 7.46 8.80 -7.04
N VAL A 47 8.78 8.58 -7.08
CA VAL A 47 9.52 8.06 -5.92
C VAL A 47 9.50 9.05 -4.77
N HIS A 48 9.63 10.35 -5.07
CA HIS A 48 9.50 11.39 -4.05
C HIS A 48 8.10 11.40 -3.42
N LEU A 49 7.05 11.25 -4.23
CA LEU A 49 5.68 11.08 -3.73
C LEU A 49 5.52 9.82 -2.87
N LEU A 50 6.13 8.70 -3.27
CA LEU A 50 6.12 7.45 -2.51
C LEU A 50 6.79 7.62 -1.14
N SER A 51 7.96 8.27 -1.10
CA SER A 51 8.66 8.62 0.14
C SER A 51 7.78 9.48 1.06
N LYS A 52 7.12 10.50 0.51
CA LYS A 52 6.17 11.33 1.27
C LYS A 52 5.01 10.51 1.83
N MET A 53 4.44 9.60 1.04
CA MET A 53 3.36 8.71 1.50
C MET A 53 3.80 7.76 2.59
N VAL A 54 5.00 7.17 2.49
CA VAL A 54 5.58 6.34 3.56
C VAL A 54 5.72 7.16 4.85
N GLY A 55 6.22 8.39 4.77
CA GLY A 55 6.27 9.31 5.91
C GLY A 55 4.89 9.62 6.48
N ASP A 56 3.89 9.89 5.64
CA ASP A 56 2.51 10.14 6.07
C ASP A 56 1.89 8.90 6.75
N VAL A 57 2.27 7.68 6.35
CA VAL A 57 1.87 6.44 7.06
C VAL A 57 2.52 6.33 8.43
N ILE A 58 3.83 6.60 8.54
CA ILE A 58 4.56 6.54 9.81
C ILE A 58 4.03 7.58 10.80
N LEU A 59 3.69 8.77 10.31
CA LEU A 59 3.07 9.84 11.08
C LEU A 59 1.59 9.56 11.42
N GLY A 60 1.00 8.49 10.87
CA GLY A 60 -0.40 8.14 11.08
C GLY A 60 -1.41 9.06 10.40
N LEU A 61 -0.96 9.83 9.41
CA LEU A 61 -1.81 10.67 8.58
C LEU A 61 -2.49 9.86 7.48
N LEU A 62 -1.83 8.80 7.02
CA LEU A 62 -2.35 7.88 6.02
C LEU A 62 -2.48 6.47 6.61
N PRO A 63 -3.71 5.89 6.69
CA PRO A 63 -3.85 4.50 7.11
C PRO A 63 -3.31 3.54 6.05
N LEU A 64 -2.58 2.50 6.49
CA LEU A 64 -2.03 1.44 5.62
C LEU A 64 -3.03 0.85 4.60
N PRO A 65 -4.30 0.53 4.93
CA PRO A 65 -5.24 0.01 3.94
C PRO A 65 -5.56 0.99 2.80
N ASN A 66 -5.39 2.30 3.03
CA ASN A 66 -5.62 3.32 2.00
C ASN A 66 -4.37 3.57 1.14
N LEU A 67 -3.22 3.01 1.49
CA LEU A 67 -1.96 3.20 0.78
C LEU A 67 -2.07 2.77 -0.69
N VAL A 68 -2.74 1.65 -0.98
CA VAL A 68 -2.96 1.16 -2.36
C VAL A 68 -3.74 2.20 -3.18
N SER A 69 -4.82 2.75 -2.61
CA SER A 69 -5.67 3.73 -3.29
C SER A 69 -4.91 5.04 -3.53
N GLU A 70 -4.14 5.50 -2.54
CA GLU A 70 -3.32 6.71 -2.68
C GLU A 70 -2.19 6.53 -3.69
N ILE A 71 -1.53 5.37 -3.71
CA ILE A 71 -0.51 5.05 -4.72
C ILE A 71 -1.14 5.07 -6.10
N SER A 72 -2.24 4.33 -6.33
CA SER A 72 -2.88 4.31 -7.65
C SER A 72 -3.30 5.71 -8.11
N THR A 73 -3.82 6.54 -7.19
CA THR A 73 -4.30 7.89 -7.51
C THR A 73 -3.17 8.90 -7.73
N LYS A 74 -2.17 8.96 -6.83
CA LYS A 74 -1.11 9.98 -6.86
C LYS A 74 0.06 9.60 -7.76
N ILE A 75 0.39 8.32 -7.84
CA ILE A 75 1.46 7.81 -8.71
C ILE A 75 0.90 7.45 -10.09
N ALA A 76 -0.43 7.49 -10.28
CA ALA A 76 -1.09 7.24 -11.56
C ALA A 76 -0.61 5.92 -12.20
N VAL A 77 -0.66 4.86 -11.39
CA VAL A 77 -0.29 3.49 -11.79
C VAL A 77 -1.51 2.58 -11.68
N ASP A 78 -1.48 1.49 -12.46
CA ASP A 78 -2.52 0.48 -12.42
C ASP A 78 -2.73 -0.05 -11.00
N GLN A 79 -3.97 -0.42 -10.69
CA GLN A 79 -4.33 -0.90 -9.36
C GLN A 79 -3.54 -2.16 -8.96
N ASN A 80 -3.18 -3.02 -9.92
CA ASN A 80 -2.34 -4.19 -9.65
C ASN A 80 -0.92 -3.77 -9.24
N ILE A 81 -0.31 -2.83 -9.97
CA ILE A 81 1.03 -2.31 -9.66
C ILE A 81 1.02 -1.60 -8.31
N ALA A 82 -0.01 -0.78 -8.06
CA ALA A 82 -0.18 -0.10 -6.78
C ALA A 82 -0.30 -1.09 -5.61
N SER A 83 -1.02 -2.19 -5.80
CA SER A 83 -1.16 -3.26 -4.81
C SER A 83 0.17 -3.93 -4.52
N GLN A 84 0.95 -4.27 -5.56
CA GLN A 84 2.27 -4.89 -5.40
C GLN A 84 3.24 -3.96 -4.66
N ILE A 85 3.32 -2.69 -5.06
CA ILE A 85 4.16 -1.68 -4.38
C ILE A 85 3.77 -1.56 -2.90
N ALA A 86 2.47 -1.43 -2.61
CA ALA A 86 1.99 -1.33 -1.24
C ALA A 86 2.31 -2.57 -0.41
N GLN A 87 2.20 -3.77 -0.99
CA GLN A 87 2.55 -5.02 -0.33
C GLN A 87 4.04 -5.11 -0.01
N GLU A 88 4.90 -4.69 -0.93
CA GLU A 88 6.34 -4.69 -0.69
C GLU A 88 6.73 -3.66 0.36
N ILE A 89 6.23 -2.42 0.27
CA ILE A 89 6.41 -1.41 1.32
C ILE A 89 5.92 -1.94 2.67
N ASN A 90 4.76 -2.59 2.70
CA ASN A 90 4.23 -3.14 3.95
C ASN A 90 5.10 -4.26 4.51
N SER A 91 5.63 -5.14 3.66
CA SER A 91 6.44 -6.28 4.10
C SER A 91 7.84 -5.86 4.53
N GLU A 92 8.46 -4.94 3.81
CA GLU A 92 9.86 -4.56 4.04
C GLU A 92 10.01 -3.41 5.04
N LEU A 93 9.15 -2.38 4.95
CA LEU A 93 9.24 -1.22 5.82
C LEU A 93 8.33 -1.33 7.03
N PHE A 94 7.07 -1.74 6.87
CA PHE A 94 6.10 -1.69 7.98
C PHE A 94 6.02 -2.95 8.83
N ALA A 95 6.23 -4.15 8.29
CA ALA A 95 6.20 -5.40 9.04
C ALA A 95 7.18 -5.41 10.24
N PRO A 96 8.46 -5.00 10.11
CA PRO A 96 9.40 -5.03 11.23
C PRO A 96 9.06 -4.02 12.34
N VAL A 97 8.24 -3.01 12.03
CA VAL A 97 7.82 -1.97 12.98
C VAL A 97 6.32 -1.97 13.26
N ALA A 98 5.56 -2.98 12.81
CA ALA A 98 4.10 -3.00 12.86
C ALA A 98 3.57 -2.86 14.30
N ASN A 99 4.24 -3.47 15.27
CA ASN A 99 3.90 -3.37 16.69
C ASN A 99 4.09 -1.94 17.23
N LEU A 100 5.15 -1.25 16.80
CA LEU A 100 5.43 0.13 17.17
C LEU A 100 4.45 1.09 16.50
N LEU A 101 4.12 0.83 15.23
CA LEU A 101 3.16 1.60 14.46
C LEU A 101 1.78 1.52 15.09
N LYS A 102 1.29 0.33 15.47
CA LYS A 102 0.01 0.20 16.21
C LYS A 102 0.00 0.99 17.52
N GLY A 103 1.08 0.93 18.29
CA GLY A 103 1.21 1.67 19.55
C GLY A 103 1.28 3.19 19.37
N ALA A 104 1.96 3.66 18.32
CA ALA A 104 2.05 5.08 18.00
C ALA A 104 0.71 5.63 17.46
N LEU A 105 0.08 4.90 16.54
CA LEU A 105 -1.23 5.28 15.98
C LEU A 105 -2.31 5.40 17.05
N ALA A 106 -2.32 4.49 18.03
CA ALA A 106 -3.25 4.54 19.16
C ALA A 106 -3.11 5.83 19.99
N GLN A 107 -1.88 6.34 20.15
CA GLN A 107 -1.60 7.57 20.90
C GLN A 107 -1.88 8.84 20.07
N ILE A 108 -1.59 8.81 18.76
CA ILE A 108 -1.79 9.96 17.86
C ILE A 108 -3.28 10.16 17.59
N THR A 109 -4.06 9.08 17.42
CA THR A 109 -5.51 9.16 17.23
C THR A 109 -6.26 9.71 18.44
N THR A 110 -5.70 9.62 19.66
CA THR A 110 -6.32 10.26 20.84
C THR A 110 -6.09 11.78 20.87
N GLN A 111 -4.97 12.26 20.33
CA GLN A 111 -4.56 13.67 20.44
C GLN A 111 -4.95 14.53 19.22
N TYR A 112 -5.02 13.94 18.03
CA TYR A 112 -5.20 14.68 16.78
C TYR A 112 -6.48 14.34 16.01
N ARG A 113 -7.28 13.37 16.49
CA ARG A 113 -8.64 13.19 16.01
C ARG A 113 -9.50 14.28 16.64
N LYS A 114 -9.44 15.50 16.07
CA LYS A 114 -10.61 16.36 16.09
C LYS A 114 -11.75 15.45 15.60
N PRO A 115 -12.81 15.22 16.39
CA PRO A 115 -13.88 14.34 15.97
C PRO A 115 -14.31 14.84 14.60
N LEU A 116 -14.20 13.98 13.59
CA LEU A 116 -15.01 14.12 12.42
C LEU A 116 -16.43 14.08 13.00
N VAL A 117 -16.99 15.27 13.21
CA VAL A 117 -18.42 15.47 13.17
C VAL A 117 -18.77 14.91 11.80
N VAL A 118 -19.11 13.62 11.79
CA VAL A 118 -19.87 13.04 10.71
C VAL A 118 -21.10 13.92 10.76
N SER A 119 -21.10 14.96 9.94
CA SER A 119 -22.28 15.74 9.64
C SER A 119 -23.16 14.71 8.97
N ARG A 120 -23.92 14.02 9.81
CA ARG A 120 -25.00 13.14 9.45
C ARG A 120 -25.88 14.08 8.65
N VAL A 121 -25.70 14.06 7.33
CA VAL A 121 -26.69 14.58 6.40
C VAL A 121 -27.96 13.89 6.83
N GLU A 122 -28.76 14.63 7.58
CA GLU A 122 -30.12 14.28 7.89
C GLU A 122 -30.74 14.03 6.52
N PRO A 123 -31.23 12.82 6.22
CA PRO A 123 -32.00 12.62 5.02
C PRO A 123 -33.23 13.50 5.17
N THR A 124 -33.19 14.69 4.59
CA THR A 124 -34.34 15.55 4.43
C THR A 124 -35.30 14.76 3.56
N LEU A 125 -36.25 14.11 4.22
CA LEU A 125 -37.44 13.49 3.63
C LEU A 125 -38.23 14.59 2.93
N GLY A 126 -37.84 14.92 1.70
CA GLY A 126 -38.72 15.56 0.75
C GLY A 126 -39.68 14.50 0.21
N PRO A 127 -41.00 14.71 0.27
CA PRO A 127 -41.93 13.91 -0.52
C PRO A 127 -41.88 14.41 -1.97
N GLU A 128 -40.92 13.92 -2.75
CA GLU A 128 -40.97 14.08 -4.21
C GLU A 128 -41.79 12.93 -4.79
N VAL A 129 -43.08 13.21 -4.97
CA VAL A 129 -44.01 12.41 -5.77
C VAL A 129 -43.53 12.44 -7.22
N VAL A 130 -42.81 11.39 -7.64
CA VAL A 130 -42.48 11.17 -9.06
C VAL A 130 -43.58 10.33 -9.69
N ASP A 131 -44.21 10.94 -10.69
CA ASP A 131 -45.34 10.45 -11.48
C ASP A 131 -45.01 9.14 -12.23
N LEU A 132 -45.93 8.19 -12.17
CA LEU A 132 -45.73 6.77 -12.44
C LEU A 132 -46.28 6.34 -13.80
N ARG A 133 -46.10 7.13 -14.87
CA ARG A 133 -46.63 6.79 -16.21
C ARG A 133 -45.73 7.24 -17.37
N LYS A 134 -44.70 6.45 -17.68
CA LYS A 134 -44.29 6.16 -19.07
C LYS A 134 -43.23 5.05 -19.10
N ALA A 135 -43.69 3.82 -19.30
CA ALA A 135 -42.84 2.70 -19.69
C ALA A 135 -42.84 2.59 -21.23
N PRO A 136 -41.68 2.55 -21.90
CA PRO A 136 -41.55 1.90 -23.19
C PRO A 136 -41.35 0.37 -23.00
N PRO A 137 -41.82 -0.46 -23.94
CA PRO A 137 -41.79 -1.91 -23.83
C PRO A 137 -40.37 -2.48 -23.93
N LEU A 138 -40.06 -3.42 -23.05
CA LEU A 138 -38.85 -4.23 -23.06
C LEU A 138 -38.80 -5.10 -24.31
N THR A 139 -37.83 -4.84 -25.19
CA THR A 139 -37.45 -5.76 -26.26
C THR A 139 -36.56 -6.84 -25.65
N GLN A 140 -37.09 -8.05 -25.54
CA GLN A 140 -36.34 -9.23 -25.11
C GLN A 140 -35.46 -9.71 -26.28
N VAL A 141 -34.15 -9.65 -26.12
CA VAL A 141 -33.20 -10.37 -26.98
C VAL A 141 -33.07 -11.81 -26.46
N PRO A 142 -33.28 -12.84 -27.30
CA PRO A 142 -33.03 -14.22 -26.92
C PRO A 142 -31.53 -14.53 -27.07
N VAL A 143 -30.85 -14.75 -25.95
CA VAL A 143 -29.48 -15.32 -25.96
C VAL A 143 -29.60 -16.81 -25.65
N ALA A 144 -29.28 -17.60 -26.67
CA ALA A 144 -29.23 -19.06 -26.64
C ALA A 144 -28.26 -19.56 -25.56
N ALA A 145 -28.76 -20.46 -24.72
CA ALA A 145 -27.99 -21.21 -23.74
C ALA A 145 -27.13 -22.26 -24.46
N ALA A 146 -25.81 -22.19 -24.27
CA ALA A 146 -24.92 -23.32 -24.50
C ALA A 146 -24.59 -24.01 -23.17
N PRO A 147 -24.71 -25.34 -23.06
CA PRO A 147 -24.36 -26.08 -21.85
C PRO A 147 -22.84 -26.27 -21.74
N ILE A 148 -22.24 -25.77 -20.66
CA ILE A 148 -20.85 -26.05 -20.30
C ILE A 148 -20.82 -27.33 -19.45
N PRO A 149 -20.04 -28.36 -19.79
CA PRO A 149 -19.92 -29.56 -18.97
C PRO A 149 -19.06 -29.31 -17.72
N PRO A 150 -19.35 -29.95 -16.57
CA PRO A 150 -18.50 -29.89 -15.39
C PRO A 150 -17.33 -30.88 -15.53
N MET A 151 -16.11 -30.39 -15.72
CA MET A 151 -14.90 -31.20 -15.46
C MET A 151 -14.55 -31.12 -13.98
N VAL A 152 -14.78 -32.23 -13.29
CA VAL A 152 -14.30 -32.49 -11.93
C VAL A 152 -12.84 -32.95 -12.04
N SER A 153 -11.88 -32.08 -11.69
CA SER A 153 -10.50 -32.47 -11.43
C SER A 153 -10.29 -32.61 -9.92
N LYS A 154 -10.19 -33.86 -9.48
CA LYS A 154 -9.85 -34.26 -8.13
C LYS A 154 -8.33 -34.10 -7.98
N VAL A 155 -7.89 -33.01 -7.34
CA VAL A 155 -6.48 -32.80 -7.01
C VAL A 155 -6.21 -33.42 -5.64
N GLU A 156 -5.36 -34.42 -5.63
CA GLU A 156 -4.90 -35.13 -4.44
C GLU A 156 -4.01 -34.20 -3.58
N PRO A 157 -4.20 -34.14 -2.26
CA PRO A 157 -3.42 -33.26 -1.39
C PRO A 157 -1.96 -33.75 -1.27
N PRO A 158 -0.95 -32.86 -1.44
CA PRO A 158 0.44 -33.24 -1.26
C PRO A 158 0.73 -33.55 0.21
N LYS A 159 1.51 -34.62 0.44
CA LYS A 159 1.99 -35.02 1.76
C LYS A 159 2.84 -33.91 2.41
N PRO A 160 2.73 -33.70 3.73
CA PRO A 160 3.54 -32.72 4.44
C PRO A 160 5.01 -33.17 4.47
N VAL A 161 5.88 -32.36 3.88
CA VAL A 161 7.33 -32.47 4.02
C VAL A 161 7.72 -31.87 5.37
N PRO A 162 8.50 -32.55 6.22
CA PRO A 162 8.94 -31.99 7.49
C PRO A 162 9.83 -30.75 7.24
N PRO A 163 9.69 -29.69 8.04
CA PRO A 163 10.52 -28.50 7.89
C PRO A 163 11.98 -28.83 8.25
N PRO A 164 12.96 -28.29 7.49
CA PRO A 164 14.36 -28.40 7.87
C PRO A 164 14.60 -27.66 9.19
N LEU A 165 15.35 -28.32 10.07
CA LEU A 165 15.84 -27.75 11.33
C LEU A 165 16.79 -26.60 10.97
N ILE A 166 16.33 -25.36 11.12
CA ILE A 166 17.19 -24.18 10.99
C ILE A 166 17.87 -23.98 12.34
N GLU A 167 19.15 -24.34 12.36
CA GLU A 167 20.09 -24.04 13.43
C GLU A 167 20.22 -22.51 13.55
N ALA A 168 19.92 -21.98 14.72
CA ALA A 168 19.90 -20.55 14.98
C ALA A 168 21.33 -20.00 15.09
N GLU A 169 21.83 -19.35 14.04
CA GLU A 169 23.02 -18.51 14.11
C GLU A 169 22.68 -17.09 14.59
N PRO A 170 23.59 -16.43 15.35
CA PRO A 170 23.31 -15.16 16.01
C PRO A 170 23.44 -13.96 15.06
N HIS A 171 22.41 -13.12 15.09
CA HIS A 171 22.30 -11.72 14.67
C HIS A 171 23.58 -11.01 14.18
N LYS A 172 23.61 -10.68 12.88
CA LYS A 172 24.39 -9.56 12.32
C LYS A 172 23.45 -8.62 11.54
N THR A 173 23.17 -7.45 12.10
CA THR A 173 22.26 -6.41 11.57
C THR A 173 22.96 -5.50 10.53
N GLU A 174 23.76 -6.07 9.62
CA GLU A 174 24.68 -5.30 8.75
C GLU A 174 24.67 -5.81 7.29
N ALA A 175 23.50 -6.16 6.73
CA ALA A 175 23.44 -6.80 5.41
C ALA A 175 22.21 -6.45 4.53
N THR A 176 21.36 -5.50 4.91
CA THR A 176 20.14 -5.23 4.15
C THR A 176 20.35 -4.15 3.08
N ALA A 177 21.11 -3.08 3.37
CA ALA A 177 21.43 -2.04 2.40
C ALA A 177 22.27 -2.55 1.20
N ASP A 178 23.23 -3.45 1.45
CA ASP A 178 24.09 -4.03 0.40
C ASP A 178 23.28 -4.88 -0.60
N LYS A 179 22.27 -5.60 -0.11
CA LYS A 179 21.37 -6.42 -0.95
C LYS A 179 20.70 -5.58 -2.05
N TYR A 180 20.17 -4.41 -1.70
CA TYR A 180 19.51 -3.54 -2.69
C TYR A 180 20.51 -2.79 -3.57
N ARG A 181 21.70 -2.51 -3.05
CA ARG A 181 22.76 -1.83 -3.80
C ARG A 181 23.29 -2.68 -4.95
N GLU A 182 23.45 -3.99 -4.74
CA GLU A 182 23.81 -4.92 -5.82
C GLU A 182 22.69 -5.05 -6.86
N GLU A 183 21.42 -5.15 -6.45
CA GLU A 183 20.29 -5.29 -7.40
C GLU A 183 20.09 -4.03 -8.26
N ILE A 184 20.29 -2.83 -7.71
CA ILE A 184 20.22 -1.57 -8.48
C ILE A 184 21.28 -1.54 -9.58
N ASN A 185 22.49 -2.02 -9.28
CA ASN A 185 23.60 -2.03 -10.24
C ASN A 185 23.36 -3.04 -11.39
N VAL A 186 22.66 -4.14 -11.11
CA VAL A 186 22.27 -5.15 -12.13
C VAL A 186 21.13 -4.65 -13.02
N LEU A 187 20.21 -3.84 -12.51
CA LEU A 187 19.13 -3.27 -13.31
C LEU A 187 19.62 -2.20 -14.30
N ASP A 188 20.57 -1.36 -13.89
CA ASP A 188 21.16 -0.31 -14.73
C ASP A 188 21.91 -0.92 -15.93
N LEU A 189 22.64 -2.03 -15.70
CA LEU A 189 23.35 -2.78 -16.75
C LEU A 189 22.43 -3.41 -17.81
N ARG A 190 21.14 -3.59 -17.54
CA ARG A 190 20.18 -4.13 -18.51
C ARG A 190 19.57 -3.07 -19.41
N GLN A 191 19.59 -1.79 -19.03
CA GLN A 191 19.08 -0.71 -19.89
C GLN A 191 20.09 -0.26 -20.95
N ASP A 192 21.38 -0.52 -20.75
CA ASP A 192 22.44 -0.18 -21.72
C ASP A 192 22.59 -1.22 -22.85
N LYS A 193 22.01 -2.42 -22.69
CA LYS A 193 21.92 -3.42 -23.77
C LYS A 193 20.61 -3.26 -24.53
N GLY A 194 20.58 -2.25 -25.40
CA GLY A 194 19.54 -2.11 -26.41
C GLY A 194 19.47 -3.33 -27.31
N GLU A 195 18.49 -4.20 -27.09
CA GLU A 195 17.93 -5.06 -28.14
C GLU A 195 16.51 -4.57 -28.42
N PHE A 196 16.38 -3.93 -29.59
CA PHE A 196 15.14 -3.61 -30.28
C PHE A 196 14.47 -4.89 -30.82
#